data_AF-A0A551XW11-F1
#
_entry.id   AF-A0A551XW11-F1
#
_cell.length_a   1.000
_cell.length_b   1.000
_cell.length_c   1.000
_cell.angle_alpha   90.00
_cell.angle_beta   90.00
_cell.angle_gamma   90.00
#
_symmetry.space_group_name_H-M   'P 1'
#
loop_
_entity.id
_entity.type
_entity.pdbx_description
1 polymer ?
#
loop_
_entity_poly.entity_id
_entity_poly.type
_entity_poly.pdbx_seq_one_letter_code
_entity_poly.pdbx_strand_id
1 'polypeptide(L)'
;MNNFDIHSLITTVDNLIFSYTGENLDDVQSEILEGVINHQKYTEIAKNHHRSEKYVKDVAGKLWKTLSEILGEEVNKANLRSSLRRYYYNVAKNNVVNGVQINKGHICNQLPENQLQKPNLAEESKLEIATELMKEGLTVEQIARVLKLPLELVKEQLKKPKQPN
;
A
#
# COMPACT_ATOMS: atom_id res chain seq x y z
N MET A 1 -11.66 19.48 -4.80
CA MET A 1 -10.76 18.32 -4.99
C MET A 1 -11.12 17.73 -6.33
N ASN A 2 -10.15 17.46 -7.20
CA ASN A 2 -10.46 16.97 -8.53
C ASN A 2 -10.75 15.44 -8.47
N ASN A 3 -11.38 14.89 -9.51
CA ASN A 3 -11.72 13.45 -9.56
C ASN A 3 -10.46 12.55 -9.48
N PHE A 4 -9.34 13.04 -10.01
CA PHE A 4 -8.07 12.32 -10.05
C PHE A 4 -7.48 12.10 -8.63
N ASP A 5 -7.60 13.09 -7.75
CA ASP A 5 -7.15 13.01 -6.35
C ASP A 5 -7.97 11.99 -5.54
N ILE A 6 -9.25 11.81 -5.87
CA ILE A 6 -10.16 10.89 -5.19
C ILE A 6 -9.83 9.45 -5.55
N HIS A 7 -9.73 9.13 -6.85
CA HIS A 7 -9.37 7.78 -7.29
C HIS A 7 -7.99 7.37 -6.79
N SER A 8 -7.01 8.29 -6.79
CA SER A 8 -5.68 8.02 -6.24
C SER A 8 -5.74 7.67 -4.75
N LEU A 9 -6.57 8.36 -3.98
CA LEU A 9 -6.72 8.11 -2.55
C LEU A 9 -7.42 6.77 -2.29
N ILE A 10 -8.48 6.44 -3.03
CA ILE A 10 -9.17 5.15 -2.94
C ILE A 10 -8.20 4.02 -3.30
N THR A 11 -7.45 4.15 -4.40
CA THR A 11 -6.43 3.16 -4.81
C THR A 11 -5.36 2.97 -3.74
N THR A 12 -4.98 4.04 -3.06
CA THR A 12 -4.01 3.96 -1.95
C THR A 12 -4.57 3.16 -0.78
N VAL A 13 -5.83 3.40 -0.41
CA VAL A 13 -6.51 2.66 0.65
C VAL A 13 -6.72 1.19 0.28
N ASP A 14 -7.09 0.92 -0.98
CA ASP A 14 -7.27 -0.44 -1.51
C ASP A 14 -6.00 -1.27 -1.39
N ASN A 15 -4.86 -0.72 -1.84
CA ASN A 15 -3.58 -1.41 -1.74
C ASN A 15 -3.17 -1.67 -0.28
N LEU A 16 -3.46 -0.75 0.64
CA LEU A 16 -3.19 -0.95 2.07
C LEU A 16 -4.02 -2.11 2.63
N ILE A 17 -5.33 -2.13 2.35
CA ILE A 17 -6.23 -3.19 2.81
C ILE A 17 -5.87 -4.53 2.19
N PHE A 18 -5.58 -4.57 0.88
CA PHE A 18 -5.13 -5.77 0.20
C PHE A 18 -3.82 -6.31 0.79
N SER A 19 -2.86 -5.45 1.08
CA SER A 19 -1.59 -5.87 1.71
C SER A 19 -1.75 -6.46 3.10
N TYR A 20 -2.80 -6.05 3.84
CA TYR A 20 -3.06 -6.49 5.21
C TYR A 20 -3.98 -7.71 5.29
N THR A 21 -5.01 -7.76 4.45
CA THR A 21 -6.09 -8.76 4.50
C THR A 21 -6.01 -9.82 3.40
N GLY A 22 -5.32 -9.52 2.29
CA GLY A 22 -5.37 -10.31 1.06
C GLY A 22 -6.61 -10.06 0.19
N GLU A 23 -7.53 -9.20 0.62
CA GLU A 23 -8.76 -8.86 -0.09
C GLU A 23 -8.75 -7.38 -0.50
N ASN A 24 -9.30 -7.07 -1.68
CA ASN A 24 -9.48 -5.69 -2.12
C ASN A 24 -10.77 -5.10 -1.53
N LEU A 25 -10.92 -3.79 -1.61
CA LEU A 25 -12.16 -3.11 -1.30
C LEU A 25 -13.31 -3.67 -2.14
N ASP A 26 -14.43 -3.94 -1.47
CA ASP A 26 -15.68 -4.17 -2.17
C ASP A 26 -16.29 -2.85 -2.68
N ASP A 27 -17.32 -2.97 -3.52
CA ASP A 27 -18.01 -1.82 -4.10
C ASP A 27 -18.55 -0.87 -3.01
N VAL A 28 -19.14 -1.42 -1.93
CA VAL A 28 -19.76 -0.61 -0.87
C VAL A 28 -18.71 0.15 -0.07
N GLN A 29 -17.56 -0.46 0.20
CA GLN A 29 -16.44 0.19 0.87
C GLN A 29 -15.85 1.31 -0.02
N SER A 30 -15.74 1.09 -1.33
CA SER A 30 -15.29 2.09 -2.30
C SER A 30 -16.25 3.28 -2.36
N GLU A 31 -17.56 3.02 -2.43
CA GLU A 31 -18.62 4.04 -2.38
C GLU A 31 -18.58 4.86 -1.08
N ILE A 32 -18.35 4.20 0.06
CA ILE A 32 -18.18 4.87 1.36
C ILE A 32 -16.97 5.79 1.35
N LEU A 33 -15.82 5.34 0.85
CA LEU A 33 -14.62 6.16 0.77
C LEU A 33 -14.85 7.37 -0.13
N GLU A 34 -15.39 7.17 -1.33
CA GLU A 34 -15.70 8.24 -2.27
C GLU A 34 -16.63 9.29 -1.63
N GLY A 35 -17.72 8.85 -1.01
CA GLY A 35 -18.66 9.76 -0.36
C GLY A 35 -18.04 10.51 0.82
N VAL A 36 -17.23 9.84 1.64
CA VAL A 36 -16.53 10.48 2.77
C VAL A 36 -15.50 11.50 2.28
N ILE A 37 -14.76 11.17 1.22
CA ILE A 37 -13.80 12.06 0.57
C ILE A 37 -14.52 13.30 0.01
N ASN A 38 -15.72 13.11 -0.52
CA ASN A 38 -16.63 14.17 -1.00
C ASN A 38 -17.50 14.82 0.10
N HIS A 39 -17.18 14.59 1.37
CA HIS A 39 -17.89 15.18 2.53
C HIS A 39 -19.38 14.82 2.67
N GLN A 40 -19.84 13.77 2.00
CA GLN A 40 -21.21 13.29 2.10
C GLN A 40 -21.49 12.65 3.46
N LYS A 41 -22.73 12.76 3.94
CA LYS A 41 -23.24 12.04 5.11
C LYS A 41 -23.54 10.59 4.74
N TYR A 42 -23.51 9.67 5.72
CA TYR A 42 -23.88 8.27 5.45
C TYR A 42 -25.32 8.12 4.95
N THR A 43 -26.23 9.02 5.33
CA THR A 43 -27.58 9.09 4.76
C THR A 43 -27.58 9.37 3.26
N GLU A 44 -26.69 10.24 2.79
CA GLU A 44 -26.56 10.62 1.38
C GLU A 44 -25.93 9.48 0.59
N ILE A 45 -24.84 8.89 1.10
CA ILE A 45 -24.19 7.72 0.50
C ILE A 45 -25.19 6.57 0.37
N ALA A 46 -25.90 6.24 1.45
CA ALA A 46 -26.92 5.19 1.43
C ALA A 46 -28.00 5.45 0.38
N LYS A 47 -28.48 6.69 0.27
CA LYS A 47 -29.49 7.07 -0.72
C LYS A 47 -28.96 6.94 -2.16
N ASN A 48 -27.74 7.41 -2.41
CA ASN A 48 -27.12 7.40 -3.75
C ASN A 48 -26.90 5.97 -4.27
N HIS A 49 -26.64 5.02 -3.37
CA HIS A 49 -26.34 3.63 -3.71
C HIS A 49 -27.49 2.66 -3.38
N HIS A 50 -28.70 3.18 -3.15
CA HIS A 50 -29.91 2.39 -2.84
C HIS A 50 -29.74 1.41 -1.67
N ARG A 51 -28.99 1.81 -0.63
CA ARG A 51 -28.75 1.03 0.60
C ARG A 51 -29.46 1.67 1.81
N SER A 52 -29.51 0.94 2.92
CA SER A 52 -29.94 1.52 4.20
C SER A 52 -28.78 2.25 4.87
N GLU A 53 -29.06 3.36 5.56
CA GLU A 53 -28.04 4.09 6.34
C GLU A 53 -27.38 3.19 7.39
N LYS A 54 -28.16 2.29 8.01
CA LYS A 54 -27.64 1.32 8.97
C LYS A 54 -26.57 0.43 8.35
N TYR A 55 -26.86 -0.16 7.19
CA TYR A 55 -25.90 -1.03 6.50
C TYR A 55 -24.62 -0.26 6.12
N VAL A 56 -24.75 0.96 5.62
CA VAL A 56 -23.59 1.83 5.30
C VAL A 56 -22.76 2.12 6.55
N LYS A 57 -23.39 2.44 7.68
CA LYS A 57 -22.68 2.65 8.96
C LYS A 57 -21.97 1.40 9.45
N ASP A 58 -22.60 0.23 9.33
CA ASP A 58 -22.02 -1.05 9.76
C ASP A 58 -20.78 -1.38 8.92
N VAL A 59 -20.84 -1.22 7.59
CA VAL A 59 -19.69 -1.42 6.70
C VAL A 59 -18.60 -0.37 6.96
N ALA A 60 -18.97 0.90 7.11
CA ALA A 60 -18.01 1.97 7.40
C ALA A 60 -17.28 1.73 8.74
N GLY A 61 -17.98 1.28 9.78
CA GLY A 61 -17.37 0.97 11.07
C GLY A 61 -16.30 -0.13 10.98
N LYS A 62 -16.57 -1.19 10.20
CA LYS A 62 -15.59 -2.25 9.92
C LYS A 62 -14.39 -1.70 9.15
N LEU A 63 -14.64 -0.90 8.11
CA LEU A 63 -13.59 -0.28 7.30
C LEU A 63 -12.66 0.60 8.16
N TRP A 64 -13.21 1.44 9.04
CA TRP A 64 -12.41 2.28 9.94
C TRP A 64 -11.61 1.46 10.95
N LYS A 65 -12.17 0.36 11.45
CA LYS A 65 -11.46 -0.55 12.35
C LYS A 65 -10.24 -1.16 11.65
N THR A 66 -10.43 -1.73 10.46
CA THR A 66 -9.33 -2.30 9.67
C THR A 66 -8.26 -1.26 9.35
N LEU A 67 -8.66 -0.05 8.95
CA LEU A 67 -7.70 1.02 8.71
C LEU A 67 -6.97 1.46 9.98
N SER A 68 -7.62 1.43 11.13
CA SER A 68 -6.95 1.75 12.40
C SER A 68 -5.88 0.72 12.75
N GLU A 69 -6.16 -0.56 12.50
CA GLU A 69 -5.20 -1.65 12.68
C GLU A 69 -3.99 -1.51 11.74
N ILE A 70 -4.23 -1.16 10.46
CA ILE A 70 -3.16 -0.97 9.47
C ILE A 70 -2.30 0.27 9.78
N LEU A 71 -2.93 1.40 10.11
CA LEU A 71 -2.23 2.67 10.30
C LEU A 71 -1.61 2.81 11.70
N GLY A 72 -2.00 1.94 12.65
CA GLY A 72 -1.50 1.97 14.03
C GLY A 72 -2.06 3.14 14.86
N GLU A 73 -3.19 3.72 14.45
CA GLU A 73 -3.85 4.82 15.14
C GLU A 73 -5.36 4.82 14.88
N GLU A 74 -6.14 5.51 15.70
CA GLU A 74 -7.60 5.58 15.50
C GLU A 74 -7.94 6.30 14.19
N VAL A 75 -8.59 5.60 13.27
CA VAL A 75 -9.10 6.14 12.00
C VAL A 75 -10.62 6.26 12.07
N ASN A 76 -11.14 7.36 11.54
CA ASN A 76 -12.55 7.62 11.35
C ASN A 76 -12.79 8.53 10.14
N LYS A 77 -14.05 8.76 9.82
CA LYS A 77 -14.50 9.62 8.71
C LYS A 77 -13.79 10.99 8.68
N ALA A 78 -13.58 11.62 9.84
CA ALA A 78 -13.05 12.98 9.93
C ALA A 78 -11.53 13.06 9.75
N ASN A 79 -10.81 11.97 10.07
CA ASN A 79 -9.35 11.99 10.12
C ASN A 79 -8.65 11.14 9.03
N LEU A 80 -9.39 10.39 8.20
CA LEU A 80 -8.84 9.50 7.16
C LEU A 80 -7.63 10.11 6.41
N ARG A 81 -7.78 11.33 5.89
CA ARG A 81 -6.70 12.01 5.13
C ARG A 81 -5.49 12.37 5.99
N SER A 82 -5.71 12.84 7.22
CA SER A 82 -4.60 13.22 8.10
C SER A 82 -3.86 11.97 8.60
N SER A 83 -4.58 10.88 8.86
CA SER A 83 -4.01 9.60 9.25
C SER A 83 -3.15 8.99 8.15
N LEU A 84 -3.67 8.91 6.92
CA LEU A 84 -2.87 8.44 5.77
C LEU A 84 -1.61 9.29 5.55
N ARG A 85 -1.73 10.63 5.65
CA ARG A 85 -0.57 11.52 5.52
C ARG A 85 0.49 11.24 6.60
N ARG A 86 0.09 11.05 7.86
CA ARG A 86 1.02 10.71 8.95
C ARG A 86 1.68 9.37 8.71
N TYR A 87 0.91 8.36 8.32
CA TYR A 87 1.42 7.03 8.01
C TYR A 87 2.53 7.08 6.95
N TYR A 88 2.27 7.69 5.80
CA TYR A 88 3.28 7.78 4.73
C TYR A 88 4.47 8.68 5.10
N TYR A 89 4.25 9.76 5.85
CA TYR A 89 5.34 10.59 6.36
C TYR A 89 6.25 9.79 7.30
N ASN A 90 5.68 8.98 8.20
CA ASN A 90 6.44 8.15 9.12
C ASN A 90 7.17 7.02 8.39
N VAL A 91 6.52 6.35 7.43
CA VAL A 91 7.16 5.35 6.57
C VAL A 91 8.34 5.96 5.82
N ALA A 92 8.17 7.13 5.20
CA ALA A 92 9.25 7.82 4.49
C ALA A 92 10.38 8.25 5.45
N LYS A 93 10.05 8.79 6.63
CA LYS A 93 11.05 9.17 7.64
C LYS A 93 11.85 7.96 8.11
N ASN A 94 11.19 6.84 8.40
CA ASN A 94 11.87 5.61 8.82
C ASN A 94 12.80 5.07 7.72
N ASN A 95 12.37 5.16 6.45
CA ASN A 95 13.20 4.76 5.31
C ASN A 95 14.41 5.70 5.10
N VAL A 96 14.28 7.00 5.37
CA VAL A 96 15.38 7.97 5.28
C VAL A 96 16.37 7.82 6.45
N VAL A 97 15.87 7.54 7.66
CA VAL A 97 16.71 7.33 8.85
C VAL A 97 17.52 6.04 8.74
N ASN A 98 16.99 5.00 8.09
CA ASN A 98 17.72 3.75 7.82
C ASN A 98 18.81 3.87 6.74
N GLY A 99 18.82 4.94 5.94
CA GLY A 99 19.80 5.16 4.87
C GLY A 99 20.96 6.08 5.23
N VAL A 100 20.96 6.65 6.44
CA VAL A 100 21.86 7.77 6.80
C VAL A 100 22.41 7.55 8.22
N GLN A 101 23.53 6.81 8.31
CA GLN A 101 24.43 6.88 9.45
C GLN A 101 25.09 8.26 9.47
N ILE A 102 24.51 9.24 10.17
CA ILE A 102 25.26 10.40 10.65
C ILE A 102 24.86 10.76 12.07
N ASN A 103 25.91 10.88 12.86
CA ASN A 103 25.94 11.13 14.28
C ASN A 103 25.30 12.47 14.68
N LYS A 104 24.79 12.45 15.93
CA LYS A 104 24.46 13.56 16.85
C LYS A 104 23.04 14.12 16.82
N GLY A 105 22.30 13.78 17.89
CA GLY A 105 21.47 14.76 18.59
C GLY A 105 20.10 14.29 19.05
N HIS A 106 20.04 13.70 20.25
CA HIS A 106 18.89 13.67 21.18
C HIS A 106 17.64 12.79 20.89
N ILE A 107 17.71 11.57 21.46
CA ILE A 107 16.70 10.81 22.26
C ILE A 107 15.21 10.82 21.84
N CYS A 108 14.68 9.63 21.48
CA CYS A 108 13.56 9.03 22.22
C CYS A 108 13.49 7.52 21.97
N ASN A 109 13.10 6.82 23.04
CA ASN A 109 13.47 5.43 23.34
C ASN A 109 12.60 4.37 22.65
N GLN A 110 13.31 3.36 22.13
CA GLN A 110 13.03 1.92 22.07
C GLN A 110 11.58 1.43 22.11
N LEU A 111 11.19 0.71 21.05
CA LEU A 111 10.39 -0.52 21.09
C LEU A 111 10.53 -1.26 19.73
N PRO A 112 10.41 -2.58 19.72
CA PRO A 112 11.49 -3.54 19.63
C PRO A 112 12.01 -3.79 18.19
N GLU A 113 13.33 -3.96 18.09
CA GLU A 113 14.03 -4.53 16.94
C GLU A 113 13.62 -6.01 16.75
N ASN A 114 12.61 -6.26 15.93
CA ASN A 114 12.46 -7.48 15.12
C ASN A 114 11.23 -7.25 14.21
N GLN A 115 11.30 -7.18 12.89
CA GLN A 115 12.11 -8.01 12.00
C GLN A 115 12.54 -7.26 10.73
N LEU A 116 13.77 -7.56 10.36
CA LEU A 116 14.42 -7.31 9.08
C LEU A 116 13.57 -7.87 7.91
N GLN A 117 13.38 -7.04 6.88
CA GLN A 117 13.27 -7.39 5.45
C GLN A 117 12.37 -8.58 5.05
N LYS A 118 11.28 -8.29 4.35
CA LYS A 118 10.79 -9.16 3.27
C LYS A 118 10.64 -8.36 1.98
N PRO A 119 11.08 -8.89 0.82
CA PRO A 119 10.80 -8.31 -0.48
C PRO A 119 9.28 -8.22 -0.68
N ASN A 120 8.80 -7.24 -1.44
CA ASN A 120 7.39 -7.18 -1.81
C ASN A 120 7.03 -8.51 -2.53
N LEU A 121 6.02 -9.23 -2.04
CA LEU A 121 5.54 -10.50 -2.62
C LEU A 121 5.20 -10.39 -4.13
N ALA A 122 4.82 -9.18 -4.55
CA ALA A 122 4.55 -8.81 -5.94
C ALA A 122 5.83 -8.65 -6.79
N GLU A 123 6.97 -8.37 -6.19
CA GLU A 123 8.27 -8.26 -6.88
C GLU A 123 8.95 -9.62 -6.97
N GLU A 124 8.80 -10.50 -5.96
CA GLU A 124 9.31 -11.88 -5.99
C GLU A 124 8.69 -12.68 -7.15
N SER A 125 7.36 -12.62 -7.29
CA SER A 125 6.64 -13.31 -8.38
C SER A 125 7.05 -12.79 -9.78
N LYS A 126 7.32 -11.48 -9.89
CA LYS A 126 7.80 -10.88 -11.15
C LYS A 126 9.25 -11.27 -11.45
N LEU A 127 10.06 -11.48 -10.42
CA LEU A 127 11.46 -11.86 -10.56
C LEU A 127 11.59 -13.31 -11.05
N GLU A 128 10.71 -14.21 -10.60
CA GLU A 128 10.61 -15.57 -11.12
C GLU A 128 10.24 -15.59 -12.62
N ILE A 129 9.22 -14.82 -13.00
CA ILE A 129 8.83 -14.66 -14.42
C ILE A 129 9.99 -14.07 -15.26
N ALA A 130 10.72 -13.08 -14.70
CA ALA A 130 11.88 -12.52 -15.38
C ALA A 130 12.96 -13.57 -15.68
N THR A 131 13.18 -14.53 -14.77
CA THR A 131 14.16 -15.61 -14.97
C THR A 131 13.77 -16.59 -16.07
N GLU A 132 12.49 -16.93 -16.21
CA GLU A 132 12.02 -17.78 -17.31
C GLU A 132 12.12 -17.05 -18.66
N LEU A 133 11.73 -15.78 -18.72
CA LEU A 133 11.86 -14.97 -19.94
C LEU A 133 13.33 -14.80 -20.41
N MET A 134 14.29 -14.80 -19.48
CA MET A 134 15.71 -14.78 -19.81
C MET A 134 16.19 -16.09 -20.45
N LYS A 135 15.67 -17.25 -20.01
CA LYS A 135 16.01 -18.56 -20.62
C LYS A 135 15.52 -18.66 -22.07
N GLU A 136 14.45 -17.95 -22.39
CA GLU A 136 13.89 -17.81 -23.74
C GLU A 136 14.61 -16.76 -24.61
N GLY A 137 15.68 -16.13 -24.12
CA GLY A 137 16.56 -15.26 -24.91
C GLY A 137 16.14 -13.79 -25.01
N LEU A 138 15.18 -13.32 -24.19
CA LEU A 138 14.82 -11.90 -24.15
C LEU A 138 15.91 -11.06 -23.45
N THR A 139 16.09 -9.81 -23.85
CA THR A 139 17.07 -8.92 -23.22
C THR A 139 16.55 -8.34 -21.90
N VAL A 140 17.48 -8.03 -21.00
CA VAL A 140 17.20 -7.45 -19.67
C VAL A 140 16.35 -6.17 -19.78
N GLU A 141 16.59 -5.35 -20.80
CA GLU A 141 15.87 -4.10 -21.04
C GLU A 141 14.42 -4.34 -21.45
N GLN A 142 14.18 -5.38 -22.26
CA GLN A 142 12.83 -5.76 -22.69
C GLN A 142 12.04 -6.31 -21.50
N ILE A 143 12.65 -7.16 -20.70
CA ILE A 143 12.04 -7.76 -19.51
C ILE A 143 11.72 -6.69 -18.46
N ALA A 144 12.67 -5.79 -18.17
CA ALA A 144 12.47 -4.66 -17.26
C ALA A 144 11.30 -3.76 -17.69
N ARG A 145 11.18 -3.50 -19.01
CA ARG A 145 10.10 -2.69 -19.58
C ARG A 145 8.74 -3.38 -19.45
N VAL A 146 8.65 -4.67 -19.77
CA VAL A 146 7.38 -5.44 -19.75
C VAL A 146 6.88 -5.63 -18.32
N LEU A 147 7.77 -6.00 -17.40
CA LEU A 147 7.43 -6.25 -16.00
C LEU A 147 7.38 -4.98 -15.14
N LYS A 148 7.70 -3.81 -15.74
CA LYS A 148 7.84 -2.52 -15.07
C LYS A 148 8.78 -2.61 -13.85
N LEU A 149 9.87 -3.36 -14.00
CA LEU A 149 10.88 -3.54 -12.96
C LEU A 149 12.07 -2.60 -13.18
N PRO A 150 12.72 -2.10 -12.11
CA PRO A 150 14.00 -1.44 -12.20
C PRO A 150 15.05 -2.35 -12.86
N LEU A 151 15.80 -1.81 -13.82
CA LEU A 151 16.86 -2.53 -14.55
C LEU A 151 17.88 -3.19 -13.61
N GLU A 152 18.17 -2.57 -12.48
CA GLU A 152 19.15 -3.05 -11.51
C GLU A 152 18.73 -4.37 -10.86
N LEU A 153 17.43 -4.57 -10.59
CA LEU A 153 16.92 -5.82 -10.00
C LEU A 153 17.00 -7.00 -10.99
N VAL A 154 16.78 -6.74 -12.27
CA VAL A 154 16.87 -7.76 -13.32
C VAL A 154 18.34 -8.12 -13.59
N LYS A 155 19.24 -7.13 -13.59
CA LYS A 155 20.71 -7.36 -13.70
C LYS A 155 21.29 -8.11 -12.51
N GLU A 156 20.75 -7.93 -11.31
CA GLU A 156 21.21 -8.65 -10.12
C GLU A 156 21.00 -10.18 -10.26
N GLN A 157 19.97 -10.61 -11.01
CA GLN A 157 19.78 -12.03 -11.32
C GLN A 157 20.85 -12.60 -12.26
N LEU A 158 21.52 -11.76 -13.07
CA LEU A 158 22.67 -12.20 -13.89
C LEU A 158 23.93 -12.46 -13.07
N LYS A 159 24.04 -11.85 -11.88
CA LYS A 159 25.20 -11.98 -10.99
C LYS A 159 25.10 -13.14 -10.02
N LYS A 160 23.93 -13.79 -9.90
CA LYS A 160 23.80 -15.01 -9.09
C LYS A 160 24.59 -16.13 -9.77
N PRO A 161 25.61 -16.70 -9.11
CA PRO A 161 26.39 -17.78 -9.71
C PRO A 161 25.47 -18.97 -10.02
N LYS A 162 25.67 -19.58 -11.20
CA LYS A 162 25.11 -20.90 -11.54
C LYS A 162 25.39 -21.83 -10.35
N GLN A 163 24.34 -22.28 -9.67
CA GLN A 163 24.49 -23.38 -8.72
C GLN A 163 24.93 -24.62 -9.52
N PRO A 164 26.09 -25.23 -9.19
CA PRO A 164 26.45 -26.52 -9.76
C PRO A 164 25.45 -27.58 -9.29
N ASN A 165 25.12 -28.47 -10.24
CA ASN A 165 24.23 -29.63 -10.13
C ASN A 165 24.26 -30.36 -8.78
#